data_AF-A0A151TR42-F1
#
_entry.id   AF-A0A151TR42-F1
#
_cell.length_a   1.000
_cell.length_b   1.000
_cell.length_c   1.000
_cell.angle_alpha   90.00
_cell.angle_beta   90.00
_cell.angle_gamma   90.00
#
_symmetry.space_group_name_H-M   'P 1'
#
loop_
_entity.id
_entity.type
_entity.pdbx_description
1 polymer ?
#
loop_
_entity_poly.entity_id
_entity_poly.type
_entity_poly.pdbx_seq_one_letter_code
_entity_poly.pdbx_strand_id
1 'polypeptide(L)' 'MIFDHYLIIQKLSAEFMASKASVDQTLAWVRFPRLGMVYYDESVLISIASTIGTTIKVDTNTLTMFRGHFARV' A
#
# COMPACT_ATOMS: atom_id res chain seq x y z
N MET A 1 8.62 10.51 4.94
CA MET A 1 8.50 10.79 6.39
C MET A 1 9.12 12.14 6.63
N ILE A 2 8.38 13.08 7.20
CA ILE A 2 8.93 14.37 7.62
C ILE A 2 8.91 14.34 9.14
N PHE A 3 10.08 14.36 9.80
CA PHE A 3 10.21 14.29 11.26
C PHE A 3 9.41 13.17 11.93
N ASP A 4 9.44 11.95 11.38
CA ASP A 4 8.63 10.81 11.86
C ASP A 4 7.10 10.96 11.79
N HIS A 5 6.61 11.99 11.09
CA HIS A 5 5.20 12.16 10.80
C HIS A 5 4.88 11.62 9.40
N TYR A 6 3.73 10.95 9.30
CA TYR A 6 3.14 10.51 8.04
C TYR A 6 2.09 11.52 7.59
N LEU A 7 2.12 11.88 6.31
CA LEU A 7 1.08 12.69 5.70
C LEU A 7 -0.01 11.77 5.18
N ILE A 8 -1.24 11.98 5.65
CA ILE A 8 -2.39 11.15 5.30
C ILE A 8 -3.25 11.95 4.35
N ILE A 9 -3.59 11.34 3.22
CA ILE A 9 -4.48 11.94 2.22
C ILE A 9 -5.85 11.28 2.39
N GLN A 10 -6.87 12.08 2.68
CA GLN A 10 -8.25 11.64 2.76
C GLN A 10 -9.08 12.34 1.69
N LYS A 11 -10.05 11.64 1.12
CA LYS A 11 -11.02 12.26 0.20
C LYS A 11 -11.86 13.27 0.98
N LEU A 12 -11.95 14.49 0.47
CA LEU A 12 -12.78 15.53 1.08
C LEU A 12 -14.24 15.06 1.07
N SER A 13 -14.87 15.06 2.24
CA SER A 13 -16.31 14.86 2.43
C SER A 13 -16.96 16.20 2.75
N ALA A 14 -18.24 16.37 2.40
CA ALA A 14 -19.00 17.58 2.69
C ALA A 14 -19.09 17.89 4.20
N GLU A 15 -18.96 16.87 5.05
CA GLU A 15 -19.04 16.95 6.51
C GLU A 15 -17.65 17.00 7.18
N PHE A 16 -16.58 17.20 6.41
CA PHE A 16 -15.22 17.19 6.94
C PHE A 16 -15.00 18.35 7.93
N MET A 17 -14.69 17.99 9.18
CA MET A 17 -14.38 18.93 10.25
C MET A 17 -13.03 18.54 10.86
N ALA A 18 -12.00 19.36 10.65
CA ALA A 18 -10.63 19.05 11.07
C ALA A 18 -10.51 18.77 12.58
N SER A 19 -11.29 19.45 13.43
CA SER A 19 -11.30 19.26 14.89
C SER A 19 -11.93 17.94 15.35
N LYS A 20 -12.69 17.27 14.47
CA LYS A 20 -13.36 15.99 14.74
C LYS A 20 -12.79 14.85 13.89
N ALA A 21 -11.84 15.14 13.00
CA ALA A 21 -11.28 14.16 12.10
C ALA A 21 -10.38 13.19 12.89
N SER A 22 -10.81 11.93 13.01
CA SER A 22 -9.97 10.81 13.42
C SER A 22 -9.52 10.02 12.19
N VAL A 23 -8.36 9.40 12.29
CA VAL A 23 -7.82 8.53 11.22
C VAL A 23 -7.85 7.09 11.70
N ASP A 24 -8.84 6.34 11.26
CA ASP A 24 -9.02 4.94 11.64
C ASP A 24 -8.29 3.99 10.67
N GLN A 25 -8.04 4.45 9.43
CA GLN A 25 -7.38 3.70 8.37
C GLN A 25 -6.48 4.63 7.54
N THR A 26 -5.38 4.10 7.03
CA THR A 26 -4.46 4.83 6.16
C THR A 26 -4.00 3.96 5.00
N LEU A 27 -3.64 4.60 3.89
CA LEU A 27 -3.03 3.92 2.75
C LEU A 27 -1.53 3.88 2.93
N ALA A 28 -0.97 2.68 2.87
CA ALA A 28 0.45 2.44 2.98
C ALA A 28 0.92 1.53 1.84
N TRP A 29 2.08 1.84 1.28
CA TRP A 29 2.78 0.93 0.38
C TRP A 29 3.51 -0.12 1.21
N VAL A 30 3.19 -1.39 1.00
CA VAL A 30 3.88 -2.51 1.62
C VAL A 30 4.98 -2.98 0.69
N ARG A 31 6.22 -3.00 1.19
CA ARG A 31 7.37 -3.55 0.46
C ARG A 31 7.65 -4.95 0.98
N PHE A 32 7.74 -5.92 0.10
CA PHE A 32 8.17 -7.28 0.44
C PHE A 32 9.65 -7.49 0.04
N PRO A 33 10.61 -7.22 0.95
CA PRO A 33 12.01 -7.39 0.64
C PRO A 33 12.31 -8.86 0.37
N ARG A 34 13.09 -9.12 -0.70
CA ARG A 34 13.58 -10.47 -1.05
C ARG A 34 12.48 -11.48 -1.37
N LEU A 35 11.27 -11.03 -1.71
CA LEU A 35 10.24 -11.92 -2.25
C LEU A 35 10.74 -12.55 -3.54
N GLY A 36 10.73 -13.89 -3.57
CA GLY A 36 11.19 -14.68 -4.71
C GLY A 36 10.34 -14.41 -5.95
N MET A 37 10.95 -14.46 -7.14
CA MET A 37 10.26 -14.07 -8.37
C MET A 37 9.02 -14.91 -8.70
N VAL A 38 8.99 -16.15 -8.20
CA VAL A 38 7.86 -17.07 -8.32
C VAL A 38 6.56 -16.53 -7.71
N TYR A 39 6.64 -15.55 -6.80
CA TYR A 39 5.48 -14.98 -6.12
C TYR A 39 5.03 -13.62 -6.70
N TYR A 40 5.58 -13.17 -7.82
CA TYR A 40 5.18 -11.89 -8.46
C TYR A 40 3.90 -11.97 -9.29
N ASP A 41 3.22 -13.10 -9.28
CA ASP A 41 1.87 -13.19 -9.83
C ASP A 41 0.92 -12.27 -9.05
N GLU A 42 0.09 -11.52 -9.78
CA GLU A 42 -0.81 -10.53 -9.19
C GLU A 42 -1.75 -11.16 -8.15
N SER A 43 -2.29 -12.35 -8.44
CA SER A 43 -3.22 -13.03 -7.52
C SER A 43 -2.52 -13.46 -6.22
N VAL A 44 -1.25 -13.86 -6.30
CA VAL A 44 -0.43 -14.20 -5.14
C VAL A 44 -0.11 -12.96 -4.32
N LEU A 45 0.29 -11.87 -4.96
CA LEU A 45 0.57 -10.60 -4.30
C LEU A 45 -0.66 -10.03 -3.60
N ILE A 46 -1.82 -10.06 -4.26
CA ILE A 46 -3.10 -9.67 -3.65
C ILE A 46 -3.43 -10.57 -2.46
N SER A 47 -3.20 -11.89 -2.58
CA SER A 47 -3.48 -12.84 -1.48
C SER A 47 -2.61 -12.55 -0.25
N ILE A 48 -1.32 -12.28 -0.45
CA ILE A 48 -0.40 -11.91 0.63
C ILE A 48 -0.81 -10.56 1.24
N ALA A 49 -1.02 -9.53 0.41
CA ALA A 49 -1.37 -8.19 0.89
C ALA A 49 -2.73 -8.15 1.59
N SER A 50 -3.69 -9.01 1.19
CA SER A 50 -4.99 -9.17 1.84
C SER A 50 -4.90 -9.67 3.29
N THR A 51 -3.78 -10.30 3.68
CA THR A 51 -3.53 -10.67 5.08
C THR A 51 -3.14 -9.47 5.96
N ILE A 52 -2.65 -8.39 5.34
CA ILE A 52 -2.22 -7.16 6.02
C ILE A 52 -3.39 -6.17 6.09
N GLY A 53 -4.19 -6.08 5.01
CA GLY A 53 -5.34 -5.19 4.93
C GLY A 53 -6.01 -5.24 3.57
N THR A 54 -6.87 -4.27 3.27
CA THR A 54 -7.53 -4.20 1.97
C THR A 54 -6.52 -3.79 0.89
N THR A 55 -6.25 -4.69 -0.04
CA THR A 55 -5.37 -4.42 -1.18
C THR A 55 -6.08 -3.49 -2.17
N ILE A 56 -5.46 -2.36 -2.50
CA ILE A 56 -6.03 -1.41 -3.48
C ILE A 56 -5.37 -1.57 -4.85
N LYS A 57 -4.04 -1.74 -4.88
CA LYS A 57 -3.29 -1.75 -6.14
C LYS A 57 -1.93 -2.43 -5.98
N VAL A 58 -1.58 -3.32 -6.90
CA VAL A 58 -0.20 -3.79 -7.05
C VAL A 58 0.60 -2.81 -7.89
N ASP A 59 1.85 -2.52 -7.50
CA ASP A 59 2.73 -1.63 -8.28
C ASP A 59 3.03 -2.23 -9.66
N THR A 60 2.89 -1.43 -10.71
CA THR A 60 3.05 -1.92 -12.10
C THR A 60 4.48 -2.36 -12.42
N ASN A 61 5.50 -1.79 -11.76
CA ASN A 61 6.88 -2.25 -11.93
C ASN A 61 7.09 -3.63 -11.26
N THR A 62 6.28 -3.94 -10.24
CA THR A 62 6.24 -5.27 -9.62
C THR A 62 5.66 -6.29 -10.60
N LEU A 63 4.53 -5.97 -11.23
CA LEU A 63 3.89 -6.86 -12.22
C LEU A 63 4.76 -7.11 -13.46
N THR A 64 5.50 -6.10 -13.90
CA THR A 64 6.38 -6.18 -15.08
C THR A 64 7.79 -6.67 -14.76
N MET A 65 8.08 -6.99 -13.49
CA MET A 65 9.37 -7.49 -13.00
C MET A 65 10.59 -6.62 -13.36
N PHE A 66 10.42 -5.36 -13.76
CA PHE A 66 11.51 -4.46 -14.21
C PHE A 66 12.58 -4.23 -13.13
N ARG A 67 12.21 -4.39 -11.85
CA ARG A 67 13.12 -4.33 -10.70
C ARG A 67 12.90 -5.57 -9.84
N GLY A 68 13.60 -6.65 -10.16
CA GLY A 68 13.65 -7.83 -9.31
C GLY A 68 13.95 -7.45 -7.86
N HIS A 69 13.32 -8.17 -6.91
CA HIS A 69 13.50 -8.06 -5.46
C HIS A 69 12.78 -6.93 -4.72
N PHE A 70 11.95 -6.13 -5.38
CA PHE A 70 11.23 -5.02 -4.73
C PHE A 70 9.73 -5.02 -4.99
N ALA A 71 9.06 -6.14 -4.68
CA ALA A 71 7.60 -6.20 -4.69
C ALA A 71 7.00 -5.08 -3.84
N ARG A 72 6.03 -4.38 -4.43
CA ARG A 72 5.21 -3.39 -3.72
C ARG A 72 3.75 -3.57 -4.06
N VAL A 73 2.93 -3.54 -3.01
CA VAL A 73 1.47 -3.60 -3.03
C VAL A 73 0.92 -2.51 -2.13
#